data_AF-F2X0P4-F1
#
_entry.id   AF-F2X0P4-F1
#
_cell.length_a   1.000
_cell.length_b   1.000
_cell.length_c   1.000
_cell.angle_alpha   90.00
_cell.angle_beta   90.00
_cell.angle_gamma   90.00
#
_symmetry.space_group_name_H-M   'P 1'
#
loop_
_entity.id
_entity.type
_entity.pdbx_description
1 polymer ?
#
loop_
_entity_poly.entity_id
_entity_poly.type
_entity_poly.pdbx_seq_one_letter_code
_entity_poly.pdbx_strand_id
1 'polypeptide(L)' 'MSPQTETKASVGFKAGVKDYKLTYYTPDYETKDTDILAAFRVTP' A
#
# COMPACT_ATOMS: atom_id res chain seq x y z
N MET A 1 16.79 17.74 -21.75
CA MET A 1 15.51 18.29 -21.26
C MET A 1 15.23 17.65 -19.91
N SER A 2 15.13 18.43 -18.84
CA SER A 2 14.78 17.90 -17.51
C SER A 2 13.32 17.43 -17.53
N PRO A 3 12.99 16.26 -16.97
CA PRO A 3 11.60 15.82 -16.91
C PRO A 3 10.81 16.80 -16.02
N GLN A 4 9.76 17.42 -16.58
CA GLN A 4 8.81 18.20 -15.81
C GLN A 4 8.01 17.25 -14.92
N THR A 5 8.07 17.46 -13.61
CA THR A 5 7.27 16.69 -12.65
C THR A 5 5.87 17.32 -12.59
N GLU A 6 4.88 16.63 -13.14
CA GLU A 6 3.48 17.04 -13.02
C GLU A 6 2.95 16.72 -11.61
N THR A 7 2.64 17.76 -10.84
CA THR A 7 2.02 17.59 -9.52
C THR A 7 0.51 17.41 -9.70
N LYS A 8 0.02 16.16 -9.64
CA LYS A 8 -1.42 15.85 -9.61
C LYS A 8 -2.00 16.16 -8.23
N ALA A 9 -2.39 17.40 -8.00
CA ALA A 9 -3.18 17.78 -6.83
C ALA A 9 -4.65 17.35 -7.06
N SER A 10 -4.96 16.06 -6.83
CA SER A 10 -6.34 15.58 -6.81
C SER A 10 -7.00 15.86 -5.46
N VAL A 11 -8.29 16.21 -5.49
CA VAL A 11 -9.10 16.38 -4.27
C VAL A 11 -9.16 15.03 -3.55
N GLY A 12 -8.52 14.92 -2.39
CA GLY A 12 -8.42 13.68 -1.59
C GLY A 12 -7.02 13.10 -1.42
N PHE A 13 -6.00 13.59 -2.14
CA PHE A 13 -4.62 13.17 -1.92
C PHE A 13 -4.01 13.92 -0.73
N LYS A 14 -3.86 13.22 0.40
CA LYS A 14 -3.14 13.72 1.58
C LYS A 14 -1.73 13.13 1.62
N ALA A 15 -0.74 13.95 1.30
CA ALA A 15 0.68 13.60 1.44
C ALA A 15 1.07 13.40 2.91
N GLY A 16 2.09 12.57 3.16
CA GLY A 16 2.62 12.25 4.50
C GLY A 16 2.88 10.75 4.68
N VAL A 17 3.60 10.40 5.74
CA VAL A 17 3.85 9.00 6.15
C VAL A 17 2.61 8.47 6.87
N LYS A 18 2.28 7.20 6.63
CA LYS A 18 1.18 6.48 7.27
C LYS A 18 1.67 5.12 7.75
N ASP A 19 1.04 4.62 8.80
CA ASP A 19 1.30 3.25 9.27
C ASP A 19 0.88 2.24 8.23
N TYR A 20 1.76 1.29 7.92
CA TYR A 20 1.53 0.25 6.91
C TYR A 20 0.26 -0.58 7.20
N LYS A 21 -0.04 -0.80 8.49
CA LYS A 21 -1.23 -1.52 8.94
C LYS A 21 -2.52 -0.92 8.38
N LEU A 22 -2.59 0.41 8.22
CA LEU A 22 -3.80 1.11 7.81
C LEU A 22 -4.27 0.69 6.40
N THR A 23 -3.35 0.30 5.52
CA THR A 23 -3.66 -0.01 4.12
C THR A 23 -3.45 -1.47 3.76
N TYR A 24 -2.68 -2.23 4.55
CA TYR A 24 -2.27 -3.60 4.20
C TYR A 24 -2.68 -4.68 5.21
N TYR A 25 -3.26 -4.32 6.36
CA TYR A 25 -3.79 -5.32 7.30
C TYR A 25 -5.29 -5.46 7.13
N THR A 26 -5.68 -6.44 6.31
CA THR A 26 -7.07 -6.81 6.06
C THR A 26 -7.31 -8.21 6.62
N PRO A 27 -7.70 -8.34 7.90
CA PRO A 27 -7.91 -9.65 8.53
C PRO A 27 -9.04 -10.46 7.87
N ASP A 28 -9.98 -9.77 7.21
CA ASP A 28 -11.13 -10.37 6.54
C ASP A 28 -10.92 -10.59 5.03
N TYR A 29 -9.67 -10.48 4.54
CA TYR A 29 -9.39 -10.75 3.12
C TYR A 29 -9.54 -12.25 2.83
N GLU A 30 -10.44 -12.57 1.91
CA GLU A 30 -10.60 -13.93 1.38
C GLU A 30 -9.50 -14.23 0.36
N THR A 31 -8.68 -15.24 0.65
CA THR A 31 -7.63 -15.69 -0.27
C THR A 31 -8.23 -16.26 -1.54
N LYS A 32 -7.70 -15.86 -2.70
CA LYS A 32 -8.08 -16.41 -3.99
C LYS A 32 -7.07 -17.45 -4.44
N ASP A 33 -7.50 -18.40 -5.27
CA ASP A 33 -6.64 -19.45 -5.81
C ASP A 33 -5.49 -18.91 -6.68
N THR A 34 -5.63 -17.68 -7.19
CA THR A 34 -4.62 -16.99 -7.99
C THR A 34 -3.59 -16.23 -7.14
N ASP A 35 -3.81 -16.11 -5.84
CA ASP A 35 -2.94 -15.37 -4.96
C ASP A 35 -1.67 -16.17 -4.64
N ILE A 36 -0.55 -15.47 -4.53
CA ILE A 36 0.70 -16.06 -4.05
C ILE A 36 0.77 -15.86 -2.54
N LEU A 37 0.73 -16.95 -1.79
CA LEU A 37 0.76 -16.93 -0.32
C LEU A 37 2.20 -17.08 0.19
N ALA A 38 2.54 -16.29 1.20
CA ALA A 38 3.82 -16.38 1.89
C ALA A 38 3.58 -16.42 3.42
N ALA A 39 4.30 -17.30 4.11
CA ALA A 39 4.28 -17.41 5.56
C ALA A 39 5.58 -16.87 6.14
N PHE A 40 5.49 -15.83 6.98
CA PHE A 40 6.65 -15.18 7.58
C PHE A 40 6.72 -15.47 9.08
N ARG A 41 7.91 -15.78 9.60
CA ARG A 41 8.19 -15.69 11.03
C ARG A 41 8.61 -14.27 11.35
N VAL A 42 7.80 -13.55 12.12
CA VAL A 42 8.08 -12.15 12.51
C VAL A 42 8.59 -12.10 13.94
N THR A 43 9.66 -11.36 14.18
CA THR A 43 10.11 -10.91 15.50
C THR A 43 10.38 -9.41 15.36
N PRO A 44 9.64 -8.53 16.05
CA PRO A 44 9.77 -7.08 15.92
C PRO A 44 11.15 -6.54 16.33
#